data_AF-A0AAU4E0E3-F1
#
_entry.id   AF-A0AAU4E0E3-F1
#
_cell.length_a   1.000
_cell.length_b   1.000
_cell.length_c   1.000
_cell.angle_alpha   90.00
_cell.angle_beta   90.00
_cell.angle_gamma   90.00
#
_symmetry.space_group_name_H-M   'P 1'
#
loop_
_entity.id
_entity.type
_entity.pdbx_description
1 polymer ?
#
loop_
_entity_poly.entity_id
_entity_poly.type
_entity_poly.pdbx_seq_one_letter_code
_entity_poly.pdbx_strand_id
1 'polypeptide(L)'
;MTSQSVPGEQAANRLSDLAHTKLTPNSLVGSYFYSDAARGWRGCVVAEPSPGVYLVEVFGWLSYDSVEQVLINIKDMVDWRFYDNVTWLDNSLDDARRRWGAHVPAADE
;
A
#
# COMPACT_ATOMS: atom_id res chain seq x y z
N MET A 1 -0.92 39.63 45.21
CA MET A 1 -2.00 38.95 44.46
C MET A 1 -1.34 38.16 43.35
N THR A 2 -1.70 36.90 43.26
CA THR A 2 -0.91 35.77 42.75
C THR A 2 -0.87 35.75 41.22
N SER A 3 0.33 35.58 40.66
CA SER A 3 0.57 35.23 39.26
C SER A 3 -0.13 33.91 38.92
N GLN A 4 -0.89 33.88 37.83
CA GLN A 4 -1.31 32.63 37.18
C GLN A 4 -0.73 32.61 35.77
N SER A 5 0.33 31.80 35.61
CA SER A 5 0.84 31.37 34.32
C SER A 5 -0.13 30.37 33.70
N VAL A 6 -0.50 30.59 32.45
CA VAL A 6 -1.34 29.69 31.65
C VAL A 6 -0.46 28.54 31.12
N PRO A 7 -0.74 27.25 31.43
CA PRO A 7 -0.06 26.14 30.81
C PRO A 7 -0.90 25.64 29.63
N GLY A 8 -0.56 26.05 28.41
CA GLY A 8 -1.34 25.67 27.23
C GLY A 8 -0.57 25.64 25.90
N GLU A 9 0.75 25.87 25.90
CA GLU A 9 1.54 25.96 24.68
C GLU A 9 2.56 24.81 24.59
N GLN A 10 2.06 23.60 24.76
CA GLN A 10 2.72 22.36 24.34
C GLN A 10 1.73 21.49 23.57
N ALA A 11 1.06 22.07 22.57
CA ALA A 11 0.79 21.33 21.36
C ALA A 11 2.15 21.09 20.67
N ALA A 12 2.99 20.30 21.34
CA ALA A 12 4.27 19.87 20.85
C ALA A 12 4.04 19.35 19.44
N ASN A 13 4.95 19.71 18.56
CA ASN A 13 4.96 19.37 17.17
C ASN A 13 5.21 17.85 17.02
N ARG A 14 4.26 17.01 17.50
CA ARG A 14 4.38 15.54 17.59
C ARG A 14 4.54 14.88 16.22
N LEU A 15 4.23 15.62 15.15
CA LEU A 15 4.41 15.21 13.76
C LEU A 15 5.84 15.46 13.25
N SER A 16 6.61 16.34 13.91
CA SER A 16 8.01 16.63 13.52
C SER A 16 8.95 15.48 13.83
N ASP A 17 8.70 14.75 14.93
CA ASP A 17 9.47 13.56 15.30
C ASP A 17 9.17 12.34 14.40
N LEU A 18 7.99 12.30 13.76
CA LEU A 18 7.59 11.20 12.86
C LEU A 18 8.18 11.34 11.44
N ALA A 19 8.64 12.55 11.06
CA ALA A 19 9.20 12.82 9.74
C ALA A 19 10.55 12.14 9.49
N HIS A 20 11.17 11.56 10.52
CA HIS A 20 12.45 10.83 10.44
C HIS A 20 12.28 9.33 10.66
N THR A 21 11.15 8.75 10.24
CA THR A 21 11.07 7.30 10.07
C THR A 21 11.98 6.93 8.91
N LYS A 22 13.26 6.72 9.22
CA LYS A 22 14.29 6.29 8.28
C LYS A 22 13.82 4.96 7.72
N LEU A 23 13.23 4.99 6.52
CA LEU A 23 12.78 3.80 5.82
C LEU A 23 13.95 2.82 5.82
N THR A 24 13.74 1.67 6.46
CA THR A 24 14.76 0.63 6.43
C THR A 24 14.94 0.19 4.98
N PRO A 25 16.14 -0.24 4.55
CA PRO A 25 16.39 -0.70 3.18
C PRO A 25 15.43 -1.81 2.70
N ASN A 26 14.77 -2.48 3.64
CA ASN A 26 13.81 -3.56 3.40
C ASN A 26 12.35 -3.13 3.63
N SER A 27 12.06 -1.84 3.76
CA SER A 27 10.69 -1.36 3.94
C SER A 27 9.94 -1.42 2.61
N LEU A 28 8.69 -1.89 2.64
CA LEU A 28 7.83 -1.99 1.46
C LEU A 28 7.16 -0.67 1.09
N VAL A 29 7.35 0.39 1.89
CA VAL A 29 6.72 1.69 1.65
C VAL A 29 7.12 2.24 0.28
N GLY A 30 6.11 2.64 -0.50
CA GLY A 30 6.26 3.09 -1.89
C GLY A 30 6.14 1.98 -2.93
N SER A 31 6.19 0.71 -2.52
CA SER A 31 5.98 -0.41 -3.43
C SER A 31 4.51 -0.56 -3.81
N TYR A 32 4.27 -0.99 -5.04
CA TYR A 32 2.96 -1.45 -5.53
C TYR A 32 2.81 -2.95 -5.28
N PHE A 33 1.57 -3.44 -5.19
CA PHE A 33 1.35 -4.86 -4.96
C PHE A 33 0.18 -5.46 -5.75
N TYR A 34 0.28 -6.78 -5.95
CA TYR A 34 -0.88 -7.67 -6.10
C TYR A 34 -0.94 -8.59 -4.88
N SER A 35 -2.12 -8.67 -4.26
CA SER A 35 -2.33 -9.58 -3.15
C SER A 35 -2.58 -11.01 -3.64
N ASP A 36 -2.74 -11.90 -2.68
CA ASP A 36 -3.17 -13.28 -2.91
C ASP A 36 -4.54 -13.36 -3.62
N ALA A 37 -4.82 -14.54 -4.20
CA ALA A 37 -6.04 -14.78 -4.95
C ALA A 37 -7.33 -14.69 -4.11
N ALA A 38 -7.26 -14.89 -2.79
CA ALA A 38 -8.44 -14.83 -1.93
C ALA A 38 -8.92 -13.39 -1.72
N ARG A 39 -7.97 -12.44 -1.61
CA ARG A 39 -8.28 -11.01 -1.53
C ARG A 39 -8.48 -10.38 -2.90
N GLY A 40 -7.65 -10.72 -3.88
CA GLY A 40 -7.71 -10.14 -5.22
C GLY A 40 -7.58 -8.62 -5.19
N TRP A 41 -6.64 -8.11 -4.40
CA TRP A 41 -6.38 -6.68 -4.25
C TRP A 41 -5.16 -6.28 -5.07
N ARG A 42 -5.17 -5.00 -5.45
CA ARG A 42 -4.01 -4.31 -6.00
C ARG A 42 -3.91 -2.94 -5.37
N GLY A 43 -2.72 -2.40 -5.29
CA GLY A 43 -2.54 -1.16 -4.56
C GLY A 43 -1.11 -0.72 -4.39
N CYS A 44 -0.87 0.17 -3.44
CA CYS A 44 0.47 0.53 -2.99
C CYS A 44 0.57 0.54 -1.46
N VAL A 45 1.80 0.41 -0.96
CA VAL A 45 2.12 0.51 0.46
C VAL A 45 2.43 1.97 0.77
N VAL A 46 1.68 2.56 1.69
CA VAL A 46 1.74 4.01 1.96
C VAL A 46 2.59 4.32 3.19
N ALA A 47 2.53 3.46 4.21
CA ALA A 47 3.27 3.67 5.45
C ALA A 47 3.57 2.37 6.19
N GLU A 48 4.54 2.43 7.09
CA GLU A 48 4.86 1.39 8.06
C GLU A 48 4.72 1.99 9.47
N PRO A 49 3.50 2.07 10.03
CA PRO A 49 3.27 2.70 11.33
C PRO A 49 3.95 2.00 12.50
N SER A 50 4.28 0.71 12.36
CA SER A 50 5.07 -0.05 13.33
C SER A 50 5.79 -1.22 12.63
N PRO A 51 6.90 -1.73 13.18
CA PRO A 51 7.68 -2.80 12.53
C PRO A 51 6.82 -4.00 12.11
N GLY A 52 6.80 -4.28 10.80
CA GLY A 52 6.05 -5.39 10.22
C GLY A 52 4.54 -5.19 10.12
N VAL A 53 4.04 -3.98 10.38
CA VAL A 53 2.66 -3.58 10.09
C VAL A 53 2.68 -2.47 9.07
N TYR A 54 1.96 -2.66 7.98
CA TYR A 54 1.93 -1.76 6.84
C TYR A 54 0.52 -1.24 6.62
N LEU A 55 0.44 0.06 6.31
CA LEU A 55 -0.77 0.67 5.76
C LEU A 55 -0.69 0.54 4.24
N VAL A 56 -1.66 -0.15 3.66
CA VAL A 56 -1.79 -0.31 2.21
C VAL A 56 -3.02 0.44 1.72
N GLU A 57 -2.90 1.02 0.53
CA GLU A 57 -4.00 1.63 -0.19
C GLU A 57 -4.41 0.71 -1.33
N VAL A 58 -5.65 0.26 -1.30
CA VAL A 58 -6.23 -0.63 -2.31
C VAL A 58 -6.83 0.24 -3.40
N PHE A 59 -6.52 -0.09 -4.64
CA PHE A 59 -7.07 0.57 -5.82
C PHE A 59 -8.24 -0.21 -6.40
N GLY A 60 -9.16 0.51 -7.04
CA GLY A 60 -10.21 -0.11 -7.86
C GLY A 60 -9.63 -1.02 -8.93
N TRP A 61 -10.41 -2.00 -9.41
CA TRP A 61 -9.94 -2.92 -10.46
C TRP A 61 -9.83 -2.28 -11.84
N LEU A 62 -10.72 -1.31 -12.12
CA LEU A 62 -10.82 -0.64 -13.42
C LEU A 62 -10.20 0.77 -13.42
N SER A 63 -9.89 1.32 -12.26
CA SER A 63 -9.25 2.62 -12.09
C SER A 63 -8.13 2.55 -11.07
N TYR A 64 -7.22 3.52 -11.09
CA TYR A 64 -6.20 3.69 -10.07
C TYR A 64 -6.69 4.51 -8.88
N ASP A 65 -8.01 4.67 -8.75
CA ASP A 65 -8.60 5.40 -7.64
C ASP A 65 -8.49 4.58 -6.37
N SER A 66 -8.11 5.27 -5.31
CA SER A 66 -8.16 4.77 -3.93
C SER A 66 -9.59 4.37 -3.58
N VAL A 67 -9.78 3.11 -3.20
CA VAL A 67 -11.08 2.62 -2.73
C VAL A 67 -11.09 2.33 -1.23
N GLU A 68 -9.95 1.94 -0.67
CA GLU A 68 -9.84 1.58 0.74
C GLU A 68 -8.39 1.70 1.23
N GLN A 69 -8.21 1.96 2.53
CA GLN A 69 -6.92 1.83 3.20
C GLN A 69 -7.00 0.80 4.32
N VAL A 70 -6.04 -0.12 4.35
CA VAL A 70 -6.05 -1.29 5.25
C VAL A 70 -4.71 -1.40 5.97
N LEU A 71 -4.77 -1.64 7.29
CA LEU A 71 -3.59 -2.05 8.07
C LEU A 71 -3.44 -3.56 8.01
N ILE A 72 -2.25 -4.03 7.66
CA ILE A 72 -1.97 -5.44 7.44
C ILE A 72 -0.58 -5.82 7.94
N ASN A 73 -0.48 -7.01 8.53
CA ASN A 73 0.80 -7.53 9.01
C ASN A 73 1.58 -8.13 7.83
N ILE A 74 2.91 -7.97 7.84
CA ILE A 74 3.79 -8.56 6.82
C ILE A 74 3.62 -10.09 6.70
N LYS A 75 3.24 -10.76 7.80
CA LYS A 75 2.95 -12.20 7.81
C LYS A 75 1.74 -12.58 6.96
N ASP A 76 0.82 -11.65 6.72
CA ASP A 76 -0.38 -11.87 5.90
C ASP A 76 -0.14 -11.57 4.41
N MET A 77 1.08 -11.11 4.07
CA MET A 77 1.51 -10.73 2.72
C MET A 77 2.43 -11.75 2.04
N VAL A 78 2.57 -12.96 2.61
CA VAL A 78 3.58 -13.94 2.16
C VAL A 78 3.44 -14.29 0.67
N ASP A 79 2.21 -14.35 0.16
CA ASP A 79 1.92 -14.68 -1.24
C ASP A 79 1.71 -13.44 -2.13
N TRP A 80 2.01 -12.25 -1.60
CA TRP A 80 1.85 -11.00 -2.33
C TRP A 80 3.06 -10.76 -3.23
N ARG A 81 2.82 -10.09 -4.36
CA ARG A 81 3.87 -9.67 -5.27
C ARG A 81 4.05 -8.17 -5.17
N PHE A 82 5.28 -7.72 -4.95
CA PHE A 82 5.62 -6.31 -4.83
C PHE A 82 6.42 -5.82 -6.03
N TYR A 83 6.19 -4.56 -6.38
CA TYR A 83 6.73 -3.92 -7.58
C TYR A 83 7.20 -2.49 -7.23
N ASP A 84 8.34 -2.08 -7.77
CA ASP A 84 8.92 -0.76 -7.44
C ASP A 84 8.16 0.41 -8.07
N ASN A 85 7.44 0.18 -9.17
CA ASN A 85 6.70 1.23 -9.86
C ASN A 85 5.46 0.69 -10.57
N VAL A 86 4.51 1.61 -10.84
CA VAL A 86 3.23 1.32 -11.48
C VAL A 86 3.40 0.74 -12.90
N THR A 87 4.43 1.16 -13.64
CA THR A 87 4.70 0.63 -14.99
C THR A 87 5.01 -0.86 -14.94
N TRP A 88 5.75 -1.30 -13.92
CA TRP A 88 6.08 -2.71 -13.72
C TRP A 88 4.87 -3.53 -13.28
N LEU A 89 4.00 -2.94 -12.45
CA LEU A 89 2.72 -3.52 -12.06
C LEU A 89 1.79 -3.72 -13.28
N ASP A 90 1.67 -2.73 -14.15
CA ASP A 90 0.82 -2.76 -15.34
C ASP A 90 1.32 -3.76 -16.39
N ASN A 91 2.64 -3.79 -16.62
CA ASN A 91 3.27 -4.79 -17.49
C ASN A 91 3.08 -6.22 -16.98
N SER A 92 3.06 -6.44 -15.65
CA SER A 92 2.79 -7.77 -15.07
C SER A 92 1.34 -8.22 -15.31
N LEU A 93 0.38 -7.29 -15.35
CA LEU A 93 -1.00 -7.58 -15.74
C LEU A 93 -1.11 -7.88 -17.22
N ASP A 94 -0.42 -7.12 -18.06
CA ASP A 94 -0.45 -7.31 -19.51
C ASP A 94 0.18 -8.66 -19.89
N ASP A 95 1.28 -9.07 -19.26
CA ASP A 95 1.87 -10.40 -19.46
C ASP A 95 0.91 -11.52 -19.01
N ALA A 96 0.27 -11.37 -17.85
CA ALA A 96 -0.74 -12.33 -17.38
C ALA A 96 -1.95 -12.38 -18.34
N ARG A 97 -2.43 -11.23 -18.82
CA ARG A 97 -3.51 -11.14 -19.81
C ARG A 97 -3.10 -11.72 -21.16
N ARG A 98 -1.88 -11.55 -21.63
CA ARG A 98 -1.41 -12.17 -22.87
C ARG A 98 -1.26 -13.68 -22.72
N ARG A 99 -0.76 -14.13 -21.56
CA ARG A 99 -0.50 -15.54 -21.29
C ARG A 99 -1.77 -16.35 -21.05
N TRP A 100 -2.81 -15.76 -20.46
CA TRP A 100 -4.07 -16.44 -20.11
C TRP A 100 -5.29 -15.95 -20.91
N GLY A 101 -5.25 -14.73 -21.47
CA GLY A 101 -6.30 -14.17 -22.32
C GLY A 101 -6.26 -14.63 -23.78
N ALA A 102 -5.27 -15.46 -24.17
CA ALA A 102 -5.27 -16.17 -25.44
C ALA A 102 -6.14 -17.44 -25.45
N HIS A 103 -7.02 -17.62 -24.44
CA HIS A 103 -8.01 -18.68 -24.41
C HIS A 103 -9.41 -18.10 -24.15
N VAL A 104 -9.86 -17.19 -25.01
CA VAL A 104 -11.30 -17.07 -25.26
C VAL A 104 -11.64 -18.23 -26.18
N PRO A 105 -12.36 -19.28 -25.75
CA PRO A 105 -12.92 -20.21 -26.71
C PRO A 105 -13.80 -19.39 -27.65
N ALA A 106 -13.53 -19.48 -28.95
CA ALA A 106 -14.41 -18.93 -29.95
C ALA A 106 -15.83 -19.43 -29.62
N ALA A 107 -16.73 -18.50 -29.32
CA ALA A 107 -18.14 -18.81 -29.35
C ALA A 107 -18.44 -19.14 -30.83
N ASP A 108 -18.63 -20.42 -31.12
CA ASP A 108 -19.26 -20.89 -32.34
C ASP A 108 -20.61 -20.16 -32.49
N GLU A 109 -20.73 -19.33 -33.52
CA GLU A 109 -22.00 -19.04 -34.20
C GLU A 109 -21.74 -18.73 -35.69
#